data_AF-A0A951BE33-F1
#
_entry.id   AF-A0A951BE33-F1
#
_cell.length_a   1.000
_cell.length_b   1.000
_cell.length_c   1.000
_cell.angle_alpha   90.00
_cell.angle_beta   90.00
_cell.angle_gamma   90.00
#
_symmetry.space_group_name_H-M   'P 1'
#
loop_
_entity.id
_entity.type
_entity.pdbx_description
1 polymer ?
#
loop_
_entity_poly.entity_id
_entity_poly.type
_entity_poly.pdbx_seq_one_letter_code
_entity_poly.pdbx_strand_id
1 'polypeptide(L)'
;MCAAAVAETDKTAAVPAQLKGCTPNSGDTAWMLASVALVLMMTVPGLGLFYGGMVRKKNVGDTVMTSFAVTCLVTVLYAVVTYSMSFTGGTPFVGGLSRAFLQGILSDINNGGVGNPNPLAPTIPETVYAIFQMTFAIITPALIAGAFAERMKFSAMLWFIGLWAVFVYAPVAHWVWGPDGFLNSANSDAKFH
;
A
#
# COMPACT_ATOMS: atom_id res chain seq x y z
N MET A 1 14.58 -3.30 -23.57
CA MET A 1 14.81 -3.49 -22.12
C MET A 1 14.53 -2.15 -21.45
N CYS A 2 13.59 -2.08 -20.51
CA CYS A 2 13.46 -0.88 -19.67
C CYS A 2 14.79 -0.71 -18.93
N ALA A 3 15.54 0.33 -19.29
CA ALA A 3 16.69 0.71 -18.50
C ALA A 3 16.14 1.39 -17.25
N ALA A 4 16.45 0.86 -16.06
CA ALA A 4 16.49 1.69 -14.88
C ALA A 4 17.51 2.78 -15.19
N ALA A 5 17.05 3.97 -15.55
CA ALA A 5 17.94 5.11 -15.58
C ALA A 5 18.45 5.26 -14.15
N VAL A 6 19.71 4.88 -13.91
CA VAL A 6 20.45 5.25 -12.71
C VAL A 6 20.51 6.77 -12.76
N ALA A 7 19.53 7.42 -12.13
CA ALA A 7 19.53 8.86 -11.97
C ALA A 7 20.66 9.18 -11.01
N GLU A 8 21.63 9.95 -11.49
CA GLU A 8 22.67 10.55 -10.67
C GLU A 8 22.06 11.18 -9.41
N THR A 9 22.79 10.99 -8.31
CA THR A 9 22.49 11.50 -6.98
C THR A 9 22.53 13.03 -6.98
N ASP A 10 21.46 13.69 -7.40
CA ASP A 10 21.25 15.11 -7.10
C ASP A 10 20.37 15.23 -5.84
N LYS A 11 21.03 15.55 -4.73
CA LYS A 11 20.47 15.63 -3.38
C LYS A 11 19.51 16.81 -3.14
N THR A 12 18.96 17.43 -4.20
CA THR A 12 18.22 18.71 -4.06
C THR A 12 16.82 18.74 -4.71
N ALA A 13 16.30 17.63 -5.24
CA ALA A 13 14.92 17.56 -5.72
C ALA A 13 14.19 16.33 -5.18
N ALA A 14 13.17 16.55 -4.34
CA ALA A 14 12.36 15.52 -3.68
C ALA A 14 11.37 14.81 -4.64
N VAL A 15 11.88 14.15 -5.67
CA VAL A 15 11.15 13.19 -6.52
C VAL A 15 12.10 12.02 -6.80
N PRO A 16 11.97 10.84 -6.16
CA PRO A 16 12.75 9.69 -6.57
C PRO A 16 12.34 9.29 -8.00
N ALA A 17 13.29 8.70 -8.72
CA ALA A 17 13.25 8.38 -10.14
C ALA A 17 11.97 7.61 -10.55
N GLN A 18 10.97 8.35 -11.00
CA GLN A 18 9.91 7.83 -11.86
C GLN A 18 10.61 7.20 -13.07
N LEU A 19 10.39 5.91 -13.32
CA LEU A 19 10.99 5.20 -14.45
C LEU A 19 10.48 5.79 -15.77
N LYS A 20 11.09 6.86 -16.28
CA LYS A 20 10.69 7.48 -17.54
C LYS A 20 11.01 6.55 -18.72
N GLY A 21 10.01 6.27 -19.56
CA GLY A 21 10.20 5.61 -20.86
C GLY A 21 9.79 4.12 -20.95
N CYS A 22 9.17 3.55 -19.92
CA CYS A 22 8.57 2.22 -19.96
C CYS A 22 7.14 2.26 -20.52
N THR A 23 6.81 1.42 -21.50
CA THR A 23 5.43 1.33 -21.99
C THR A 23 4.63 0.36 -21.12
N PRO A 24 3.44 0.75 -20.59
CA PRO A 24 2.59 -0.17 -19.84
C PRO A 24 2.19 -1.40 -20.67
N ASN A 25 2.27 -2.59 -20.07
CA ASN A 25 1.81 -3.82 -20.69
C ASN A 25 0.36 -4.12 -20.27
N SER A 26 -0.52 -4.36 -21.24
CA SER A 26 -1.94 -4.63 -20.97
C SER A 26 -2.17 -5.97 -20.26
N GLY A 27 -1.37 -7.00 -20.55
CA GLY A 27 -1.43 -8.30 -19.87
C GLY A 27 -1.01 -8.21 -18.41
N ASP A 28 0.12 -7.55 -18.14
CA ASP A 28 0.59 -7.32 -16.76
C ASP A 28 -0.43 -6.49 -15.98
N THR A 29 -0.98 -5.45 -16.60
CA THR A 29 -2.02 -4.62 -15.99
C THR A 29 -3.29 -5.42 -15.67
N ALA A 30 -3.78 -6.23 -16.61
CA ALA A 30 -4.96 -7.07 -16.40
C ALA A 30 -4.74 -8.09 -15.28
N TRP A 31 -3.56 -8.71 -15.23
CA TRP A 31 -3.22 -9.65 -14.18
C TRP A 31 -3.12 -8.99 -12.80
N MET A 32 -2.57 -7.77 -12.73
CA MET A 32 -2.51 -7.02 -11.49
C MET A 32 -3.89 -6.60 -11.00
N LEU A 33 -4.79 -6.18 -11.89
CA LEU A 33 -6.18 -5.88 -11.54
C LEU A 33 -6.94 -7.12 -11.07
N ALA A 34 -6.72 -8.28 -11.69
CA ALA A 34 -7.26 -9.55 -11.20
C ALA A 34 -6.71 -9.88 -9.81
N SER A 35 -5.41 -9.67 -9.59
CA SER A 35 -4.75 -9.90 -8.31
C SER A 35 -5.29 -8.98 -7.20
N VAL A 36 -5.54 -7.69 -7.50
CA VAL A 36 -6.24 -6.77 -6.59
C VAL A 36 -7.57 -7.36 -6.12
N ALA A 37 -8.38 -7.87 -7.05
CA ALA A 37 -9.69 -8.45 -6.71
C ALA A 37 -9.54 -9.68 -5.80
N LEU A 38 -8.55 -10.55 -6.08
CA LEU A 38 -8.27 -11.73 -5.27
C LEU A 38 -7.82 -11.35 -3.85
N VAL A 39 -6.91 -10.41 -3.69
CA VAL A 39 -6.42 -9.99 -2.37
C VAL A 39 -7.51 -9.25 -1.59
N LEU A 40 -8.30 -8.40 -2.26
CA LEU A 40 -9.43 -7.73 -1.61
C LEU A 40 -10.48 -8.74 -1.13
N MET A 41 -10.74 -9.81 -1.90
CA MET A 41 -11.64 -10.90 -1.52
C MET A 41 -11.21 -11.60 -0.22
N MET A 42 -9.89 -11.67 0.05
CA MET A 42 -9.39 -12.20 1.32
C MET A 42 -9.89 -11.38 2.51
N THR A 43 -10.07 -10.06 2.37
CA THR A 43 -10.61 -9.22 3.45
C THR A 43 -12.14 -9.19 3.43
N VAL A 44 -12.74 -8.91 2.27
CA VAL A 44 -14.19 -8.80 2.09
C VAL A 44 -14.64 -9.75 0.97
N PRO A 45 -15.32 -10.87 1.28
CA PRO A 45 -15.85 -11.28 2.59
C PRO A 45 -14.90 -12.17 3.44
N GLY A 46 -13.70 -12.54 2.95
CA GLY A 46 -12.88 -13.62 3.53
C GLY A 46 -12.65 -13.53 5.05
N LEU A 47 -12.01 -12.44 5.53
CA LEU A 47 -11.75 -12.25 6.95
C LEU A 47 -13.03 -12.05 7.77
N GLY A 48 -14.03 -11.37 7.21
CA GLY A 48 -15.34 -11.21 7.85
C GLY A 48 -16.00 -12.57 8.15
N LEU A 49 -15.96 -13.51 7.21
CA LEU A 49 -16.49 -14.86 7.39
C LEU A 49 -15.59 -15.71 8.29
N PHE A 50 -14.27 -15.60 8.15
CA PHE A 50 -13.32 -16.36 8.96
C PHE A 50 -13.43 -16.01 10.45
N TYR A 51 -13.33 -14.72 10.80
CA TYR A 51 -13.49 -14.28 12.18
C TYR A 51 -14.95 -14.36 12.65
N GLY A 52 -15.91 -14.10 11.75
CA GLY A 52 -17.34 -14.30 12.01
C GLY A 52 -17.70 -15.74 12.41
N GLY A 53 -17.01 -16.74 11.86
CA GLY A 53 -17.21 -18.15 12.21
C GLY A 53 -16.64 -18.55 13.57
N MET A 54 -15.69 -17.78 14.13
CA MET A 54 -15.05 -18.05 15.42
C MET A 54 -15.74 -17.34 16.60
N VAL A 55 -16.61 -16.38 16.33
CA VAL A 55 -17.33 -15.60 17.34
C VAL A 55 -18.70 -16.18 17.67
N ARG A 56 -19.31 -15.71 18.76
CA ARG A 56 -20.66 -16.15 19.14
C ARG A 56 -21.67 -15.62 18.13
N LYS A 57 -22.72 -16.41 17.84
CA LYS A 57 -23.79 -16.05 16.87
C LYS A 57 -24.31 -14.62 17.01
N LYS A 58 -24.47 -14.13 18.24
CA LYS A 58 -24.96 -12.77 18.53
C LYS A 58 -24.01 -11.64 18.07
N ASN A 59 -22.72 -11.93 17.88
CA ASN A 59 -21.67 -10.96 17.57
C ASN A 59 -21.09 -11.13 16.15
N VAL A 60 -21.62 -12.08 15.37
CA VAL A 60 -21.17 -12.34 13.98
C VAL A 60 -21.34 -11.09 13.13
N GLY A 61 -22.50 -10.43 13.23
CA GLY A 61 -22.78 -9.20 12.49
C GLY A 61 -21.77 -8.09 12.82
N ASP A 62 -21.46 -7.91 14.10
CA ASP A 62 -20.48 -6.91 14.56
C ASP A 62 -19.06 -7.19 14.04
N THR A 63 -18.68 -8.46 13.99
CA THR A 63 -17.37 -8.89 13.50
C THR A 63 -17.24 -8.69 11.98
N VAL A 64 -18.29 -8.99 11.21
CA VAL A 64 -18.31 -8.73 9.76
C VAL A 64 -18.27 -7.23 9.47
N MET A 65 -19.05 -6.42 10.21
CA MET A 65 -19.06 -4.97 10.08
C MET A 65 -17.72 -4.33 10.47
N THR A 66 -17.03 -4.90 11.46
CA THR A 66 -15.68 -4.50 11.83
C THR A 66 -14.70 -4.67 10.67
N SER A 67 -14.66 -5.83 10.03
CA SER A 67 -13.78 -6.06 8.86
C SER A 67 -14.06 -5.08 7.72
N PHE A 68 -15.33 -4.76 7.48
CA PHE A 68 -15.72 -3.76 6.48
C PHE A 68 -15.29 -2.34 6.90
N ALA A 69 -15.52 -1.94 8.15
CA ALA A 69 -15.13 -0.63 8.66
C ALA A 69 -13.61 -0.40 8.61
N VAL A 70 -12.82 -1.43 8.93
CA VAL A 70 -11.35 -1.40 8.81
C VAL A 70 -10.93 -1.21 7.36
N THR A 71 -11.56 -1.93 6.44
CA THR A 71 -11.33 -1.78 5.00
C THR A 71 -11.56 -0.33 4.56
N CYS A 72 -12.69 0.28 4.93
CA CYS A 72 -12.98 1.67 4.59
C CYS A 72 -11.99 2.65 5.23
N LEU A 73 -11.70 2.50 6.53
CA LEU A 73 -10.78 3.39 7.25
C LEU A 73 -9.39 3.39 6.60
N VAL A 74 -8.84 2.21 6.37
CA VAL A 74 -7.49 2.06 5.81
C VAL A 74 -7.45 2.54 4.36
N THR A 75 -8.50 2.30 3.57
CA THR A 75 -8.60 2.84 2.20
C THR A 75 -8.48 4.37 2.19
N VAL A 76 -9.19 5.05 3.09
CA VAL A 76 -9.14 6.51 3.21
C VAL A 76 -7.76 6.99 3.68
N LEU A 77 -7.23 6.41 4.76
CA LEU A 77 -5.90 6.78 5.26
C LEU A 77 -4.80 6.53 4.24
N TYR A 78 -4.93 5.46 3.46
CA TYR A 78 -3.99 5.12 2.42
C TYR A 78 -3.95 6.17 1.32
N ALA A 79 -5.13 6.59 0.84
CA ALA A 79 -5.23 7.66 -0.15
C ALA A 79 -4.68 8.99 0.39
N VAL A 80 -4.93 9.31 1.66
CA VAL A 80 -4.52 10.60 2.25
C VAL A 80 -3.01 10.66 2.51
N VAL A 81 -2.42 9.63 3.11
CA VAL A 81 -1.04 9.72 3.63
C VAL A 81 -0.24 8.43 3.51
N THR A 82 -0.82 7.25 3.77
CA THR A 82 -0.02 6.01 3.88
C THR A 82 0.66 5.65 2.57
N TYR A 83 0.01 5.83 1.41
CA TYR A 83 0.63 5.59 0.12
C TYR A 83 1.91 6.41 -0.05
N SER A 84 1.82 7.71 0.25
CA SER A 84 2.95 8.61 0.11
C SER A 84 4.10 8.20 1.02
N MET A 85 3.82 7.97 2.30
CA MET A 85 4.85 7.59 3.28
C MET A 85 5.52 6.25 2.96
N SER A 86 4.79 5.31 2.34
CA SER A 86 5.33 4.01 1.97
C SER A 86 6.17 4.04 0.69
N PHE A 87 5.68 4.70 -0.36
CA PHE A 87 6.21 4.51 -1.73
C PHE A 87 6.85 5.74 -2.36
N THR A 88 6.91 6.87 -1.66
CA THR A 88 7.65 8.05 -2.13
C THR A 88 9.02 8.14 -1.48
N GLY A 89 9.91 8.91 -2.11
CA GLY A 89 11.29 9.05 -1.68
C GLY A 89 11.39 9.94 -0.46
N GLY A 90 12.36 9.65 0.39
CA GLY A 90 12.53 10.33 1.66
C GLY A 90 13.81 9.91 2.37
N THR A 91 13.66 9.15 3.44
CA THR A 91 14.77 8.58 4.22
C THR A 91 14.69 7.06 4.17
N PRO A 92 15.79 6.32 4.47
CA PRO A 92 15.73 4.86 4.47
C PRO A 92 14.69 4.24 5.42
N PHE A 93 14.18 5.02 6.38
CA PHE A 93 13.20 4.58 7.37
C PHE A 93 11.77 5.03 7.08
N VAL A 94 11.55 6.15 6.40
CA VAL A 94 10.22 6.70 6.13
C VAL A 94 10.29 7.49 4.83
N GLY A 95 9.30 7.28 3.95
CA GLY A 95 9.14 8.04 2.72
C GLY A 95 8.64 9.46 2.93
N GLY A 96 8.37 10.14 1.82
CA GLY A 96 7.91 11.54 1.80
C GLY A 96 6.39 11.71 1.79
N LEU A 97 5.97 12.97 1.70
CA LEU A 97 4.57 13.40 1.57
C LEU A 97 4.23 13.94 0.18
N SER A 98 5.09 13.71 -0.82
CA SER A 98 4.94 14.26 -2.17
C SER A 98 3.72 13.72 -2.94
N ARG A 99 3.20 12.55 -2.54
CA ARG A 99 1.99 11.93 -3.10
C ARG A 99 0.84 11.89 -2.08
N ALA A 100 0.85 12.78 -1.09
CA ALA A 100 -0.29 12.91 -0.18
C ALA A 100 -1.58 13.20 -0.98
N PHE A 101 -2.71 12.67 -0.54
CA PHE A 101 -3.98 12.70 -1.28
C PHE A 101 -3.91 12.10 -2.70
N LEU A 102 -2.97 11.19 -2.95
CA LEU A 102 -2.69 10.61 -4.28
C LEU A 102 -2.40 11.69 -5.34
N GLN A 103 -1.86 12.84 -4.91
CA GLN A 103 -1.57 13.96 -5.79
C GLN A 103 -0.57 13.54 -6.88
N GLY A 104 -0.88 13.98 -8.10
CA GLY A 104 -0.06 13.71 -9.27
C GLY A 104 -0.25 12.33 -9.91
N ILE A 105 -0.82 11.34 -9.21
CA ILE A 105 -1.00 9.99 -9.79
C ILE A 105 -1.94 10.03 -11.01
N LEU A 106 -3.00 10.85 -10.97
CA LEU A 106 -3.89 11.04 -12.13
C LEU A 106 -3.23 11.83 -13.27
N SER A 107 -2.33 12.78 -12.98
CA SER A 107 -1.60 13.47 -14.05
C SER A 107 -0.59 12.55 -14.73
N ASP A 108 -0.08 11.54 -14.01
CA ASP A 108 0.85 10.54 -14.58
C ASP A 108 0.15 9.60 -15.57
N ILE A 109 -1.17 9.37 -15.41
CA ILE A 109 -2.00 8.68 -16.42
C ILE A 109 -1.99 9.45 -17.75
N ASN A 110 -2.14 10.77 -17.69
CA ASN A 110 -2.17 11.63 -18.89
C ASN A 110 -0.81 11.74 -19.58
N ASN A 111 0.28 11.50 -18.85
CA ASN A 111 1.66 11.51 -19.35
C ASN A 111 2.16 10.11 -19.79
N GLY A 112 1.27 9.14 -19.97
CA GLY A 112 1.61 7.80 -20.49
C GLY A 112 1.69 6.68 -19.44
N GLY A 113 1.31 6.94 -18.19
CA GLY A 113 1.17 5.93 -17.14
C GLY A 113 2.48 5.43 -16.54
N VAL A 114 3.60 6.11 -16.79
CA VAL A 114 4.96 5.59 -16.52
C VAL A 114 5.60 6.17 -15.27
N GLY A 115 4.85 6.15 -14.17
CA GLY A 115 5.24 6.76 -12.91
C GLY A 115 5.56 5.79 -11.78
N ASN A 116 5.74 4.50 -12.03
CA ASN A 116 5.89 3.55 -10.93
C ASN A 116 7.17 3.87 -10.11
N PRO A 117 7.07 4.11 -8.79
CA PRO A 117 8.24 4.33 -7.95
C PRO A 117 9.08 3.06 -7.73
N ASN A 118 8.56 1.89 -8.07
CA ASN A 118 9.22 0.61 -7.82
C ASN A 118 9.85 0.04 -9.11
N PRO A 119 11.18 -0.16 -9.14
CA PRO A 119 11.89 -0.70 -10.31
C PRO A 119 11.55 -2.16 -10.62
N LEU A 120 10.91 -2.89 -9.70
CA LEU A 120 10.47 -4.27 -9.88
C LEU A 120 9.14 -4.39 -10.62
N ALA A 121 8.40 -3.29 -10.82
CA ALA A 121 7.12 -3.27 -11.52
C ALA A 121 7.08 -2.23 -12.67
N PRO A 122 8.07 -2.22 -13.59
CA PRO A 122 8.26 -1.16 -14.57
C PRO A 122 7.17 -1.10 -15.66
N THR A 123 6.45 -2.20 -15.89
CA THR A 123 5.43 -2.34 -16.94
C THR A 123 4.00 -2.09 -16.46
N ILE A 124 3.82 -1.75 -15.18
CA ILE A 124 2.52 -1.58 -14.53
C ILE A 124 2.31 -0.09 -14.19
N PRO A 125 1.15 0.51 -14.52
CA PRO A 125 0.84 1.88 -14.14
C PRO A 125 0.87 2.12 -12.63
N GLU A 126 1.32 3.31 -12.21
CA GLU A 126 1.41 3.69 -10.79
C GLU A 126 0.06 3.57 -10.07
N THR A 127 -1.06 3.85 -10.75
CA THR A 127 -2.42 3.68 -10.23
C THR A 127 -2.73 2.23 -9.84
N VAL A 128 -2.37 1.29 -10.71
CA VAL A 128 -2.64 -0.14 -10.53
C VAL A 128 -1.74 -0.68 -9.43
N TYR A 129 -0.48 -0.26 -9.40
CA TYR A 129 0.44 -0.55 -8.31
C TYR A 129 -0.08 -0.01 -6.97
N ALA A 130 -0.56 1.24 -6.93
CA ALA A 130 -1.08 1.87 -5.72
C ALA A 130 -2.31 1.13 -5.17
N ILE A 131 -3.25 0.73 -6.03
CA ILE A 131 -4.45 -0.02 -5.62
C ILE A 131 -4.06 -1.44 -5.18
N PHE A 132 -3.13 -2.10 -5.86
CA PHE A 132 -2.61 -3.40 -5.44
C PHE A 132 -2.00 -3.32 -4.03
N GLN A 133 -1.12 -2.36 -3.78
CA GLN A 133 -0.51 -2.15 -2.47
C GLN A 133 -1.53 -1.75 -1.40
N MET A 134 -2.59 -1.03 -1.76
CA MET A 134 -3.70 -0.72 -0.85
C MET A 134 -4.35 -1.98 -0.29
N THR A 135 -4.49 -3.05 -1.08
CA THR A 135 -5.06 -4.32 -0.58
C THR A 135 -4.22 -4.96 0.52
N PHE A 136 -2.89 -4.86 0.46
CA PHE A 136 -1.98 -5.30 1.52
C PHE A 136 -2.07 -4.40 2.75
N ALA A 137 -2.20 -3.09 2.53
CA ALA A 137 -2.41 -2.13 3.60
C ALA A 137 -3.70 -2.42 4.37
N ILE A 138 -4.76 -2.84 3.67
CA ILE A 138 -6.05 -3.23 4.24
C ILE A 138 -5.96 -4.53 5.04
N ILE A 139 -5.42 -5.61 4.45
CA ILE A 139 -5.50 -6.95 5.07
C ILE A 139 -4.69 -7.05 6.36
N THR A 140 -3.58 -6.33 6.46
CA THR A 140 -2.65 -6.46 7.60
C THR A 140 -3.26 -6.01 8.94
N PRO A 141 -3.80 -4.78 9.08
CA PRO A 141 -4.52 -4.38 10.29
C PRO A 141 -5.86 -5.08 10.44
N ALA A 142 -6.50 -5.56 9.36
CA ALA A 142 -7.73 -6.34 9.45
C ALA A 142 -7.52 -7.70 10.16
N LEU A 143 -6.36 -8.34 9.96
CA LEU A 143 -5.96 -9.54 10.73
C LEU A 143 -5.79 -9.22 12.22
N ILE A 144 -5.21 -8.07 12.55
CA ILE A 144 -5.05 -7.62 13.94
C ILE A 144 -6.42 -7.33 14.57
N ALA A 145 -7.33 -6.69 13.83
CA ALA A 145 -8.69 -6.39 14.29
C ALA A 145 -9.47 -7.67 14.63
N GLY A 146 -9.34 -8.69 13.77
CA GLY A 146 -9.97 -9.99 14.00
C GLY A 146 -9.47 -10.71 15.25
N ALA A 147 -8.21 -10.52 15.65
CA ALA A 147 -7.63 -11.15 16.84
C ALA A 147 -8.24 -10.63 18.16
N PHE A 148 -8.73 -9.38 18.19
CA PHE A 148 -9.39 -8.80 19.36
C PHE A 148 -10.91 -8.67 19.19
N ALA A 149 -11.49 -9.37 18.23
CA ALA A 149 -12.92 -9.39 17.99
C ALA A 149 -13.70 -9.70 19.28
N GLU A 150 -14.79 -8.96 19.52
CA GLU A 150 -15.61 -8.97 20.73
C GLU A 150 -14.96 -8.41 22.03
N ARG A 151 -13.68 -7.99 22.03
CA ARG A 151 -12.96 -7.59 23.25
C ARG A 151 -12.58 -6.11 23.33
N MET A 152 -12.82 -5.34 22.27
CA MET A 152 -12.49 -3.92 22.18
C MET A 152 -13.71 -3.09 21.78
N LYS A 153 -13.77 -1.84 22.28
CA LYS A 153 -14.75 -0.86 21.81
C LYS A 153 -14.43 -0.49 20.35
N PHE A 154 -15.46 -0.40 19.51
CA PHE A 154 -15.33 -0.07 18.09
C PHE A 154 -14.51 1.21 17.84
N SER A 155 -14.77 2.29 18.60
CA SER A 155 -14.00 3.54 18.45
C SER A 155 -12.52 3.39 18.82
N ALA A 156 -12.20 2.64 19.87
CA ALA A 156 -10.80 2.39 20.26
C ALA A 156 -10.07 1.57 19.20
N MET A 157 -10.76 0.61 18.59
CA MET A 157 -10.25 -0.18 17.47
C MET A 157 -9.93 0.69 16.25
N LEU A 158 -10.83 1.60 15.85
CA LEU A 158 -10.59 2.49 14.71
C LEU A 158 -9.36 3.38 14.94
N TRP A 159 -9.20 3.96 16.13
CA TRP A 159 -8.02 4.76 16.47
C TRP A 159 -6.74 3.93 16.45
N PHE A 160 -6.77 2.74 17.05
CA PHE A 160 -5.62 1.85 17.08
C PHE A 160 -5.18 1.48 15.66
N ILE A 161 -6.12 1.05 14.80
CA ILE A 161 -5.83 0.68 13.42
C ILE A 161 -5.35 1.87 12.60
N GLY A 162 -5.97 3.03 12.78
CA GLY A 162 -5.57 4.24 12.06
C GLY A 162 -4.15 4.67 12.39
N LEU A 163 -3.80 4.70 13.68
CA LEU A 163 -2.44 4.99 14.14
C LEU A 163 -1.46 3.91 13.69
N TRP A 164 -1.84 2.64 13.78
CA TRP A 164 -0.99 1.53 13.34
C TRP A 164 -0.70 1.58 11.83
N ALA A 165 -1.70 1.91 11.01
CA ALA A 165 -1.53 2.04 9.57
C ALA A 165 -0.53 3.15 9.18
N VAL A 166 -0.47 4.24 9.95
CA VAL A 166 0.43 5.36 9.66
C VAL A 166 1.82 5.15 10.29
N PHE A 167 1.89 4.77 11.55
CA PHE A 167 3.14 4.72 12.31
C PHE A 167 3.87 3.38 12.25
N VAL A 168 3.19 2.30 11.87
CA VAL A 168 3.80 0.96 11.79
C VAL A 168 3.80 0.47 10.36
N TYR A 169 2.63 0.39 9.72
CA TYR A 169 2.54 -0.15 8.37
C TYR A 169 3.32 0.70 7.35
N ALA A 170 3.13 2.02 7.34
CA ALA A 170 3.79 2.88 6.35
C ALA A 170 5.33 2.80 6.40
N PRO A 171 5.98 2.93 7.58
CA PRO A 171 7.43 2.77 7.68
C PRO A 171 7.89 1.37 7.29
N VAL A 172 7.23 0.30 7.78
CA VAL A 172 7.63 -1.08 7.45
C VAL A 172 7.51 -1.36 5.96
N ALA A 173 6.43 -0.88 5.32
CA ALA A 173 6.27 -0.97 3.87
C ALA A 173 7.36 -0.18 3.14
N HIS A 174 7.75 1.00 3.64
CA HIS A 174 8.86 1.76 3.07
C HIS A 174 10.19 1.02 3.17
N TRP A 175 10.49 0.38 4.31
CA TRP A 175 11.74 -0.34 4.51
C TRP A 175 11.95 -1.43 3.47
N VAL A 176 10.89 -2.16 3.13
CA VAL A 176 10.95 -3.35 2.28
C VAL A 176 10.66 -3.03 0.81
N TRP A 177 9.72 -2.14 0.53
CA TRP A 177 9.20 -1.89 -0.83
C TRP A 177 9.31 -0.43 -1.30
N GLY A 178 9.68 0.49 -0.41
CA GLY A 178 9.94 1.88 -0.75
C GLY A 178 11.24 2.01 -1.57
N PRO A 179 11.36 3.03 -2.44
CA PRO A 179 12.52 3.20 -3.31
C PRO A 179 13.84 3.31 -2.53
N ASP A 180 13.81 4.04 -1.41
CA ASP A 180 14.99 4.28 -0.55
C ASP A 180 15.07 3.31 0.63
N GLY A 181 14.19 2.30 0.69
CA GLY A 181 14.07 1.38 1.82
C GLY A 181 15.36 0.64 2.14
N PHE A 182 15.73 0.56 3.42
CA PHE A 182 16.98 -0.07 3.83
C PHE A 182 17.01 -1.61 3.69
N LEU A 183 15.85 -2.26 3.54
CA LEU A 183 15.68 -3.70 3.27
C LEU A 183 15.27 -3.97 1.82
N ASN A 184 15.13 -2.94 0.98
CA ASN A 184 14.73 -3.13 -0.40
C ASN A 184 15.92 -3.68 -1.19
N SER A 185 15.78 -4.90 -1.72
CA SER A 185 16.83 -5.57 -2.50
C SER A 185 17.15 -4.86 -3.82
N ALA A 186 16.25 -4.03 -4.33
CA ALA A 186 16.47 -3.22 -5.51
C ALA A 186 17.20 -1.89 -5.22
N ASN A 187 17.40 -1.54 -3.95
CA ASN A 187 18.14 -0.36 -3.53
C ASN A 187 19.63 -0.71 -3.41
N SER A 188 20.49 -0.10 -4.24
CA SER A 188 21.94 -0.32 -4.21
C SER A 188 22.63 0.23 -2.95
N ASP A 189 21.98 1.15 -2.25
CA ASP A 189 22.47 1.74 -1.00
C ASP A 189 21.92 1.02 0.24
N ALA A 190 21.16 -0.08 0.05
CA ALA A 190 20.64 -0.89 1.13
C ALA A 190 21.78 -1.51 1.94
N LYS A 191 21.71 -1.39 3.27
CA LYS A 191 22.78 -1.85 4.17
C LYS A 191 22.76 -3.37 4.40
N PHE A 192 21.72 -4.06 3.94
CA PHE A 192 21.51 -5.48 4.13
C PHE A 192 21.11 -6.10 2.79
N HIS A 193 22.05 -6.81 2.16
CA HIS A 193 21.84 -7.67 0.99
C HIS A 193 21.97 -9.14 1.41
#